data_AF-T0ZTX3-F1
#
_entry.id   AF-T0ZTX3-F1
#
_cell.length_a   1.000
_cell.length_b   1.000
_cell.length_c   1.000
_cell.angle_alpha   90.00
_cell.angle_beta   90.00
_cell.angle_gamma   90.00
#
_symmetry.space_group_name_H-M   'P 1'
#
loop_
_entity.id
_entity.type
_entity.pdbx_description
1 polymer ?
#
loop_
_entity_poly.entity_id
_entity_poly.type
_entity_poly.pdbx_seq_one_letter_code
_entity_poly.pdbx_strand_id
1 'polypeptide(L)'
;MRTRSCRAEAVVSSPGGIRFTLHTPWGSGALRSPLLGRFNVDNLLLVAACLGALEFPFVRMLDALNWLEPIRGRMNRLAGTATQPLLVIDYAHTPDALQQALRALRAHCAGRLWCVFGCGGERDAGKRPQMGALAADLADRVLLTDDNPRGEDGDAIIAAIRAGMPD
;
A
#
# COMPACT_ATOMS: atom_id res chain seq x y z
N MET A 1 21.93 -20.54 21.06
CA MET A 1 21.93 -19.94 19.70
C MET A 1 21.09 -18.66 19.78
N ARG A 2 21.69 -17.45 19.73
CA ARG A 2 20.90 -16.21 19.74
C ARG A 2 20.22 -16.07 18.38
N THR A 3 18.90 -16.00 18.36
CA THR A 3 18.09 -15.88 17.16
C THR A 3 18.48 -14.60 16.41
N ARG A 4 19.06 -14.72 15.21
CA ARG A 4 19.32 -13.57 14.33
C ARG A 4 18.00 -13.16 13.69
N SER A 5 17.22 -12.33 14.39
CA SER A 5 15.90 -11.89 13.94
C SER A 5 15.82 -10.38 13.87
N CYS A 6 15.21 -9.87 12.80
CA CYS A 6 14.80 -8.48 12.68
C CYS A 6 13.31 -8.40 13.03
N ARG A 7 12.92 -7.49 13.93
CA ARG A 7 11.52 -7.29 14.31
C ARG A 7 11.18 -5.80 14.42
N ALA A 8 9.90 -5.50 14.21
CA ALA A 8 9.34 -4.18 14.45
C ALA A 8 8.49 -4.21 15.74
N GLU A 9 8.71 -3.23 16.61
CA GLU A 9 7.94 -3.03 17.84
C GLU A 9 7.18 -1.71 17.80
N ALA A 10 6.00 -1.67 18.41
CA ALA A 10 5.15 -0.46 18.50
C ALA A 10 4.90 0.22 17.13
N VAL A 11 4.48 -0.58 16.14
CA VAL A 11 4.18 -0.09 14.79
C VAL A 11 2.97 0.84 14.84
N VAL A 12 3.16 2.08 14.35
CA VAL A 12 2.09 3.06 14.18
C VAL A 12 2.07 3.56 12.75
N SER A 13 0.89 3.53 12.14
CA SER A 13 0.59 4.12 10.84
C SER A 13 -0.02 5.51 11.01
N SER A 14 0.36 6.43 10.14
CA SER A 14 -0.25 7.76 10.05
C SER A 14 -0.25 8.22 8.59
N PRO A 15 -0.97 9.31 8.22
CA PRO A 15 -0.87 9.86 6.87
C PRO A 15 0.58 10.23 6.46
N GLY A 16 1.44 10.50 7.45
CA GLY A 16 2.85 10.80 7.28
C GLY A 16 3.73 9.62 6.85
N GLY A 17 3.28 8.37 7.06
CA GLY A 17 4.08 7.16 6.87
C GLY A 17 3.92 6.18 8.03
N ILE A 18 4.93 5.32 8.21
CA ILE A 18 5.03 4.33 9.29
C ILE A 18 6.14 4.70 10.27
N ARG A 19 5.90 4.46 11.56
CA ARG A 19 6.92 4.57 12.63
C ARG A 19 6.92 3.33 13.49
N PHE A 20 8.11 2.87 13.90
CA PHE A 20 8.27 1.74 14.80
C PHE A 20 9.68 1.72 15.41
N THR A 21 9.89 0.91 16.44
CA THR A 21 11.25 0.58 16.91
C THR A 21 11.75 -0.64 16.16
N LEU A 22 12.83 -0.46 15.40
CA LEU A 22 13.53 -1.53 14.70
C LEU A 22 14.47 -2.23 15.68
N HIS A 23 14.34 -3.55 15.81
CA HIS A 23 15.28 -4.38 16.54
C HIS A 23 15.95 -5.35 15.59
N THR A 24 17.28 -5.36 15.60
CA THR A 24 18.11 -6.27 14.80
C THR A 24 19.24 -6.84 15.66
N PRO A 25 19.93 -7.91 15.20
CA PRO A 25 21.14 -8.39 15.84
C PRO A 25 22.29 -7.36 15.88
N TRP A 26 22.27 -6.36 15.00
CA TRP A 26 23.33 -5.35 14.84
C TRP A 26 23.04 -4.03 15.55
N GLY A 27 21.86 -3.89 16.16
CA GLY A 27 21.44 -2.67 16.85
C GLY A 27 19.92 -2.53 16.92
N SER A 28 19.48 -1.55 17.69
CA SER A 28 18.08 -1.16 17.78
C SER A 28 17.94 0.35 17.70
N GLY A 29 16.85 0.84 17.12
CA GLY A 29 16.63 2.27 16.94
C GLY A 29 15.22 2.61 16.48
N ALA A 30 14.83 3.86 16.67
CA ALA A 30 13.56 4.37 16.17
C ALA A 30 13.67 4.59 14.64
N LEU A 31 12.69 4.06 13.90
CA LEU A 31 12.57 4.19 12.45
C LEU A 31 11.29 4.95 12.13
N ARG A 32 11.41 5.94 11.25
CA ARG A 32 10.32 6.74 10.68
C ARG A 32 10.48 6.72 9.17
N SER A 33 9.60 6.00 8.48
CA SER A 33 9.65 5.86 7.04
C SER A 33 8.43 6.52 6.40
N PRO A 34 8.58 7.22 5.26
CA PRO A 34 7.46 7.82 4.55
C PRO A 34 6.58 6.77 3.82
N LEU A 35 7.00 5.50 3.81
CA LEU A 35 6.26 4.41 3.18
C LEU A 35 4.90 4.15 3.86
N LEU A 36 3.94 3.69 3.08
CA LEU A 36 2.59 3.37 3.55
C LEU A 36 2.34 1.85 3.49
N GLY A 37 1.48 1.36 4.37
CA GLY A 37 1.07 -0.03 4.42
C GLY A 37 1.96 -0.91 5.28
N ARG A 38 1.33 -1.86 5.99
CA ARG A 38 2.04 -2.75 6.93
C ARG A 38 3.05 -3.67 6.23
N PHE A 39 2.79 -4.08 4.99
CA PHE A 39 3.74 -4.87 4.21
C PHE A 39 5.08 -4.14 3.98
N ASN A 40 5.08 -2.79 3.99
CA ASN A 40 6.33 -2.05 3.90
C ASN A 40 7.15 -2.10 5.21
N VAL A 41 6.54 -2.42 6.36
CA VAL A 41 7.31 -2.80 7.55
C VAL A 41 8.09 -4.07 7.27
N ASP A 42 7.46 -5.08 6.69
CA ASP A 42 8.12 -6.36 6.37
C ASP A 42 9.25 -6.16 5.34
N ASN A 43 9.01 -5.33 4.31
CA ASN A 43 10.05 -4.95 3.35
C ASN A 43 11.24 -4.27 4.02
N LEU A 44 11.00 -3.31 4.94
CA LEU A 44 12.06 -2.62 5.68
C LEU A 44 12.83 -3.59 6.59
N LEU A 45 12.15 -4.53 7.24
CA LEU A 45 12.78 -5.57 8.06
C LEU A 45 13.66 -6.50 7.23
N LEU A 46 13.20 -6.87 6.02
CA LEU A 46 13.97 -7.68 5.08
C LEU A 46 15.22 -6.94 4.60
N VAL A 47 15.09 -5.66 4.22
CA VAL A 47 16.24 -4.82 3.83
C VAL A 47 17.23 -4.72 4.99
N ALA A 48 16.76 -4.51 6.22
CA ALA A 48 17.62 -4.45 7.39
C ALA A 48 18.36 -5.78 7.63
N ALA A 49 17.68 -6.92 7.45
CA ALA A 49 18.29 -8.24 7.58
C ALA A 49 19.39 -8.47 6.52
N CYS A 50 19.12 -8.11 5.25
CA CYS A 50 20.08 -8.23 4.16
C CYS A 50 21.31 -7.33 4.38
N LEU A 51 21.11 -6.06 4.70
CA LEU A 51 22.21 -5.12 4.93
C LEU A 51 23.07 -5.52 6.13
N GLY A 52 22.44 -5.98 7.22
CA GLY A 52 23.16 -6.49 8.38
C GLY A 52 23.95 -7.76 8.08
N ALA A 53 23.40 -8.67 7.26
CA ALA A 53 24.12 -9.88 6.82
C ALA A 53 25.34 -9.56 5.93
N LEU A 54 25.29 -8.42 5.23
CA LEU A 54 26.41 -7.84 4.47
C LEU A 54 27.33 -6.95 5.32
N GLU A 55 27.17 -6.99 6.65
CA GLU A 55 28.00 -6.27 7.62
C GLU A 55 28.00 -4.73 7.45
N PHE A 56 26.92 -4.17 6.91
CA PHE A 56 26.76 -2.71 6.88
C PHE A 56 26.61 -2.15 8.30
N PRO A 57 27.23 -0.98 8.60
CA PRO A 57 27.09 -0.36 9.91
C PRO A 57 25.62 -0.03 10.23
N PHE A 58 25.15 -0.42 11.42
CA PHE A 58 23.75 -0.25 11.83
C PHE A 58 23.25 1.19 11.71
N VAL A 59 24.07 2.18 12.09
CA VAL A 59 23.71 3.61 12.01
C VAL A 59 23.42 4.02 10.56
N ARG A 60 24.29 3.62 9.61
CA ARG A 60 24.12 3.92 8.18
C ARG A 60 22.88 3.24 7.60
N MET A 61 22.63 2.00 8.00
CA MET A 61 21.44 1.25 7.63
C MET A 61 20.17 1.95 8.14
N LEU A 62 20.12 2.31 9.43
CA LEU A 62 18.97 2.98 10.01
C LEU A 62 18.71 4.33 9.33
N ASP A 63 19.75 5.12 9.08
CA ASP A 63 19.64 6.38 8.35
C ASP A 63 19.05 6.16 6.95
N ALA A 64 19.59 5.20 6.18
CA ALA A 64 19.08 4.89 4.84
C ALA A 64 17.60 4.48 4.86
N LEU A 65 17.19 3.62 5.81
CA LEU A 65 15.79 3.17 5.94
C LEU A 65 14.82 4.31 6.27
N ASN A 66 15.26 5.35 6.99
CA ASN A 66 14.45 6.53 7.28
C ASN A 66 14.17 7.39 6.04
N TRP A 67 15.08 7.35 5.05
CA TRP A 67 15.02 8.16 3.83
C TRP A 67 14.49 7.41 2.60
N LEU A 68 14.12 6.13 2.72
CA LEU A 68 13.60 5.36 1.60
C LEU A 68 12.28 5.94 1.08
N GLU A 69 12.24 6.19 -0.22
CA GLU A 69 11.05 6.66 -0.94
C GLU A 69 10.28 5.49 -1.57
N PRO A 70 8.95 5.63 -1.74
CA PRO A 70 8.16 4.62 -2.43
C PRO A 70 8.55 4.51 -3.91
N ILE A 71 8.40 3.31 -4.47
CA ILE A 71 8.49 3.11 -5.91
C ILE A 71 7.33 3.85 -6.58
N ARG A 72 7.60 4.52 -7.71
CA ARG A 72 6.57 5.24 -8.46
C ARG A 72 5.38 4.33 -8.77
N GLY A 73 4.19 4.77 -8.36
CA GLY A 73 2.94 4.03 -8.54
C GLY A 73 2.74 2.82 -7.62
N ARG A 74 3.52 2.68 -6.53
CA ARG A 74 3.35 1.64 -5.49
C ARG A 74 3.22 2.30 -4.13
N MET A 75 2.00 2.37 -3.60
CA MET A 75 1.69 3.16 -2.38
C MET A 75 2.31 4.56 -2.41
N ASN A 76 2.32 5.18 -3.59
CA ASN A 76 2.99 6.43 -3.82
C ASN A 76 2.11 7.57 -3.33
N ARG A 77 2.47 8.15 -2.19
CA ARG A 77 1.82 9.38 -1.70
C ARG A 77 2.14 10.56 -2.62
N LEU A 78 1.12 11.32 -3.02
CA LEU A 78 1.25 12.56 -3.80
C LEU A 78 0.90 13.82 -3.01
N ALA A 79 -0.05 13.71 -2.08
CA ALA A 79 -0.51 14.80 -1.23
C ALA A 79 -0.96 14.25 0.13
N GLY A 80 -1.21 15.12 1.10
CA GLY A 80 -1.63 14.73 2.45
C GLY A 80 -1.06 15.64 3.53
N THR A 81 -1.43 16.92 3.49
CA THR A 81 -1.09 17.90 4.53
C THR A 81 -2.19 17.92 5.60
N ALA A 82 -2.04 18.71 6.66
CA ALA A 82 -3.08 18.86 7.68
C ALA A 82 -4.44 19.36 7.12
N THR A 83 -4.44 20.00 5.94
CA THR A 83 -5.63 20.60 5.32
C THR A 83 -6.06 19.90 4.03
N GLN A 84 -5.34 18.88 3.58
CA GLN A 84 -5.60 18.17 2.33
C GLN A 84 -5.74 16.66 2.57
N PRO A 85 -6.61 15.97 1.82
CA PRO A 85 -6.70 14.51 1.93
C PRO A 85 -5.39 13.85 1.52
N LEU A 86 -5.10 12.70 2.15
CA LEU A 86 -4.02 11.83 1.72
C LEU A 86 -4.36 11.27 0.33
N LEU A 87 -3.55 11.61 -0.68
CA LEU A 87 -3.70 11.10 -2.05
C LEU A 87 -2.61 10.07 -2.31
N VAL A 88 -3.01 8.85 -2.70
CA VAL A 88 -2.11 7.73 -2.96
C VAL A 88 -2.40 7.12 -4.32
N ILE A 89 -1.34 6.89 -5.09
CA ILE A 89 -1.40 6.12 -6.33
C ILE A 89 -0.83 4.73 -6.08
N ASP A 90 -1.57 3.70 -6.49
CA ASP A 90 -1.12 2.31 -6.50
C ASP A 90 -1.49 1.61 -7.82
N TYR A 91 -0.66 0.66 -8.24
CA TYR A 91 -0.81 -0.12 -9.48
C TYR A 91 -1.72 -1.35 -9.33
N ALA A 92 -2.44 -1.47 -8.21
CA ALA A 92 -3.36 -2.56 -7.95
C ALA A 92 -4.44 -2.71 -9.04
N HIS A 93 -4.27 -3.71 -9.91
CA HIS A 93 -5.16 -4.02 -11.02
C HIS A 93 -5.68 -5.47 -10.98
N THR A 94 -5.47 -6.16 -9.85
CA THR A 94 -6.01 -7.49 -9.55
C THR A 94 -6.84 -7.42 -8.27
N PRO A 95 -7.82 -8.33 -8.06
CA PRO A 95 -8.63 -8.35 -6.85
C PRO A 95 -7.80 -8.39 -5.56
N ASP A 96 -6.82 -9.30 -5.50
CA ASP A 96 -5.92 -9.44 -4.34
C ASP A 96 -5.09 -8.17 -4.10
N ALA A 97 -4.49 -7.59 -5.15
CA ALA A 97 -3.72 -6.36 -5.00
C ALA A 97 -4.58 -5.19 -4.53
N LEU A 98 -5.81 -5.05 -5.03
CA LEU A 98 -6.74 -4.00 -4.62
C LEU A 98 -7.14 -4.17 -3.14
N GLN A 99 -7.47 -5.39 -2.74
CA GLN A 99 -7.79 -5.71 -1.35
C GLN A 99 -6.62 -5.37 -0.41
N GLN A 100 -5.41 -5.80 -0.74
CA GLN A 100 -4.22 -5.51 0.05
C GLN A 100 -3.97 -4.00 0.12
N ALA A 101 -4.17 -3.28 -0.99
CA ALA A 101 -3.96 -1.85 -1.04
C ALA A 101 -4.95 -1.09 -0.13
N LEU A 102 -6.25 -1.39 -0.23
CA LEU A 102 -7.28 -0.74 0.58
C LEU A 102 -7.12 -1.05 2.07
N ARG A 103 -6.83 -2.30 2.43
CA ARG A 103 -6.55 -2.69 3.83
C ARG A 103 -5.31 -1.99 4.38
N ALA A 104 -4.25 -1.90 3.58
CA ALA A 104 -3.05 -1.19 3.95
C ALA A 104 -3.35 0.29 4.21
N LEU A 105 -4.07 0.96 3.32
CA LEU A 105 -4.40 2.38 3.43
C LEU A 105 -5.37 2.70 4.56
N ARG A 106 -6.25 1.78 4.95
CA ARG A 106 -7.17 1.96 6.07
C ARG A 106 -6.43 2.33 7.36
N ALA A 107 -5.28 1.70 7.64
CA ALA A 107 -4.46 2.01 8.80
C ALA A 107 -3.85 3.43 8.77
N HIS A 108 -3.82 4.09 7.61
CA HIS A 108 -3.33 5.46 7.42
C HIS A 108 -4.46 6.48 7.28
N CYS A 109 -5.73 6.05 7.31
CA CYS A 109 -6.89 6.89 7.08
C CYS A 109 -7.78 6.95 8.34
N ALA A 110 -7.80 8.09 9.01
CA ALA A 110 -8.71 8.33 10.15
C ALA A 110 -10.13 8.72 9.71
N GLY A 111 -10.28 9.19 8.47
CA GLY A 111 -11.55 9.64 7.90
C GLY A 111 -12.13 8.64 6.91
N ARG A 112 -12.70 9.15 5.83
CA ARG A 112 -13.25 8.33 4.75
C ARG A 112 -12.17 7.90 3.76
N LEU A 113 -12.07 6.61 3.50
CA LEU A 113 -11.24 6.03 2.45
C LEU A 113 -12.03 6.01 1.13
N TRP A 114 -11.48 6.67 0.12
CA TRP A 114 -12.01 6.68 -1.24
C TRP A 114 -11.18 5.76 -2.12
N CYS A 115 -11.85 4.96 -2.95
CA CYS A 115 -11.22 4.14 -3.97
C CYS A 115 -11.65 4.63 -5.35
N VAL A 116 -10.70 5.09 -6.16
CA VAL A 116 -10.92 5.43 -7.57
C VAL A 116 -10.25 4.37 -8.42
N PHE A 117 -11.00 3.61 -9.21
CA PHE A 117 -10.41 2.56 -10.04
C PHE A 117 -11.27 2.20 -11.25
N GLY A 118 -10.64 1.51 -12.21
CA GLY A 118 -11.27 0.91 -13.38
C GLY A 118 -10.74 -0.50 -13.64
N CYS A 119 -11.10 -1.09 -14.78
CA CYS A 119 -10.52 -2.34 -15.25
C CYS A 119 -10.17 -2.24 -16.74
N GLY A 120 -9.03 -2.83 -17.11
CA GLY A 120 -8.62 -3.00 -18.50
C GLY A 120 -9.66 -3.71 -19.37
N GLY A 121 -9.81 -3.22 -20.60
CA GLY A 121 -10.51 -3.93 -21.67
C GLY A 121 -9.65 -5.04 -22.31
N GLU A 122 -10.31 -5.90 -23.06
CA GLU A 122 -9.81 -7.06 -23.82
C GLU A 122 -8.99 -8.05 -22.99
N ARG A 123 -9.15 -8.05 -21.66
CA ARG A 123 -8.37 -8.87 -20.74
C ARG A 123 -9.08 -9.10 -19.41
N ASP A 124 -8.97 -10.34 -18.91
CA ASP A 124 -9.30 -10.75 -17.54
C ASP A 124 -10.69 -10.27 -17.02
N ALA A 125 -11.74 -10.32 -17.86
CA ALA A 125 -13.06 -9.78 -17.51
C ALA A 125 -13.67 -10.39 -16.22
N GLY A 126 -13.33 -11.63 -15.89
CA GLY A 126 -13.79 -12.30 -14.66
C GLY A 126 -13.40 -11.60 -13.35
N LYS A 127 -12.37 -10.73 -13.37
CA LYS A 127 -11.96 -9.98 -12.17
C LYS A 127 -12.86 -8.78 -11.87
N ARG A 128 -13.59 -8.26 -12.87
CA ARG A 128 -14.36 -7.00 -12.79
C ARG A 128 -15.35 -7.00 -11.62
N PRO A 129 -16.28 -7.97 -11.49
CA PRO A 129 -17.21 -8.00 -10.37
C PRO A 129 -16.50 -8.25 -9.04
N GLN A 130 -15.44 -9.05 -9.00
CA GLN A 130 -14.67 -9.31 -7.78
C GLN A 130 -14.01 -8.03 -7.25
N MET A 131 -13.42 -7.22 -8.14
CA MET A 131 -12.83 -5.93 -7.77
C MET A 131 -13.90 -4.94 -7.29
N GLY A 132 -15.08 -4.92 -7.93
CA GLY A 132 -16.24 -4.13 -7.48
C GLY A 132 -16.66 -4.49 -6.05
N ALA A 133 -16.87 -5.78 -5.78
CA ALA A 133 -17.24 -6.28 -4.46
C ALA A 133 -16.23 -5.87 -3.37
N LEU A 134 -14.94 -6.07 -3.64
CA LEU A 134 -13.86 -5.72 -2.71
C LEU A 134 -13.75 -4.22 -2.45
N ALA A 135 -13.89 -3.40 -3.49
CA ALA A 135 -13.87 -1.96 -3.32
C ALA A 135 -15.04 -1.47 -2.45
N ALA A 136 -16.25 -2.01 -2.68
CA ALA A 136 -17.43 -1.66 -1.92
C ALA A 136 -17.34 -2.08 -0.44
N ASP A 137 -16.71 -3.22 -0.16
CA ASP A 137 -16.52 -3.73 1.21
C ASP A 137 -15.45 -2.94 2.00
N LEU A 138 -14.37 -2.54 1.33
CA LEU A 138 -13.17 -2.03 2.02
C LEU A 138 -13.05 -0.49 2.01
N ALA A 139 -13.69 0.17 1.04
CA ALA A 139 -13.69 1.64 0.92
C ALA A 139 -15.05 2.23 1.33
N ASP A 140 -15.03 3.45 1.87
CA ASP A 140 -16.26 4.13 2.29
C ASP A 140 -16.98 4.78 1.09
N ARG A 141 -16.22 5.07 0.03
CA ARG A 141 -16.67 5.59 -1.25
C ARG A 141 -15.87 4.98 -2.39
N VAL A 142 -16.59 4.58 -3.44
CA VAL A 142 -16.01 4.02 -4.66
C VAL A 142 -16.38 4.93 -5.83
N LEU A 143 -15.39 5.35 -6.61
CA LEU A 143 -15.55 6.03 -7.88
C LEU A 143 -15.05 5.09 -8.98
N LEU A 144 -15.96 4.62 -9.82
CA LEU A 144 -15.61 3.84 -11.00
C LEU A 144 -15.26 4.78 -12.15
N THR A 145 -14.22 4.43 -12.89
CA THR A 145 -13.76 5.18 -14.06
C THR A 145 -13.12 4.23 -15.07
N ASP A 146 -12.78 4.75 -16.24
CA ASP A 146 -12.08 4.00 -17.26
C ASP A 146 -10.62 3.75 -16.87
N ASP A 147 -10.16 2.52 -17.11
CA ASP A 147 -8.74 2.16 -17.07
C ASP A 147 -8.45 1.37 -18.34
N ASN A 148 -7.87 2.04 -19.35
CA ASN A 148 -7.47 1.42 -20.61
C ASN A 148 -8.57 0.52 -21.23
N PRO A 149 -9.71 1.09 -21.68
CA PRO A 149 -10.83 0.32 -22.24
C PRO A 149 -10.48 -0.38 -23.55
N ARG A 150 -9.41 0.06 -24.25
CA ARG A 150 -8.98 -0.46 -25.56
C ARG A 150 -10.15 -0.39 -26.56
N GLY A 151 -10.51 -1.52 -27.20
CA GLY A 151 -11.65 -1.62 -28.09
C GLY A 151 -12.96 -2.02 -27.42
N GLU A 152 -12.99 -2.28 -26.10
CA GLU A 152 -14.24 -2.52 -25.36
C GLU A 152 -14.95 -1.20 -25.02
N ASP A 153 -16.28 -1.26 -24.92
CA ASP A 153 -17.09 -0.15 -24.41
C ASP A 153 -16.82 0.04 -22.90
N GLY A 154 -16.36 1.24 -22.52
CA GLY A 154 -16.06 1.60 -21.13
C GLY A 154 -17.27 1.48 -20.22
N ASP A 155 -18.46 1.85 -20.70
CA ASP A 155 -19.70 1.73 -19.92
C ASP A 155 -20.05 0.27 -19.63
N ALA A 156 -19.79 -0.63 -20.60
CA ALA A 156 -19.97 -2.06 -20.41
C ALA A 156 -18.98 -2.63 -19.38
N ILE A 157 -17.74 -2.15 -19.35
CA ILE A 157 -16.75 -2.51 -18.32
C ILE A 157 -17.21 -2.03 -16.95
N ILE A 158 -17.64 -0.77 -16.81
CA ILE A 158 -18.13 -0.21 -15.55
C ILE A 158 -19.35 -0.98 -15.06
N ALA A 159 -20.30 -1.32 -15.94
CA ALA A 159 -21.46 -2.15 -15.59
C ALA A 159 -21.04 -3.52 -15.05
N ALA A 160 -20.03 -4.16 -15.66
CA ALA A 160 -19.51 -5.45 -15.19
C ALA A 160 -18.81 -5.35 -13.83
N ILE A 161 -18.17 -4.22 -13.51
CA ILE A 161 -17.61 -3.97 -12.16
C ILE A 161 -18.76 -3.80 -11.16
N ARG A 162 -19.75 -2.96 -11.49
CA ARG A 162 -20.92 -2.69 -10.64
C ARG A 162 -21.74 -3.94 -10.31
N ALA A 163 -21.78 -4.92 -11.20
CA ALA A 163 -22.49 -6.18 -10.99
C ALA A 163 -22.00 -6.99 -9.77
N GLY A 164 -20.79 -6.71 -9.26
CA GLY A 164 -20.30 -7.30 -8.01
C GLY A 164 -20.48 -6.44 -6.76
N MET A 165 -21.01 -5.22 -6.89
CA MET A 165 -21.25 -4.31 -5.77
C MET A 165 -22.64 -4.56 -5.17
N PRO A 166 -22.84 -4.32 -3.85
CA PRO A 166 -24.17 -4.31 -3.25
C PRO A 166 -25.04 -3.18 -3.83
N ASP A 167 -26.37 -3.35 -3.75
CA ASP A 167 -27.37 -2.37 -4.19
C ASP A 167 -27.35 -1.06 -3.39
#